data_AF-A0A062XZJ6-F1
#
_entry.id   AF-A0A062XZJ6-F1
#
_cell.length_a   1.000
_cell.length_b   1.000
_cell.length_c   1.000
_cell.angle_alpha   90.00
_cell.angle_beta   90.00
_cell.angle_gamma   90.00
#
_symmetry.space_group_name_H-M   'P 1'
#
loop_
_entity.id
_entity.type
_entity.pdbx_description
1 polymer ?
#
loop_
_entity_poly.entity_id
_entity_poly.type
_entity_poly.pdbx_seq_one_letter_code
_entity_poly.pdbx_strand_id
1 'polypeptide(L)'
;MTTPRSRVIIDLAACPQVTSEVLRLFLVAARRLETQGGGFALAAPNPDVQRFLELSGVARLCRVLPSVAEALAAVKGDDRVELLAQAVLALLARAEAREGV
;
A
#
# COMPACT_ATOMS: atom_id res chain seq x y z
N MET A 1 -1.17 16.04 14.63
CA MET A 1 -1.81 15.78 13.32
C MET A 1 -1.20 14.51 12.76
N THR A 2 -1.92 13.40 12.80
CA THR A 2 -1.49 12.14 12.17
C THR A 2 -1.73 12.27 10.66
N THR A 3 -0.67 12.41 9.87
CA THR A 3 -0.79 12.43 8.40
C THR A 3 -1.29 11.06 7.94
N PRO A 4 -2.32 10.95 7.10
CA PRO A 4 -2.83 9.67 6.64
C PRO A 4 -1.72 8.89 5.91
N ARG A 5 -1.46 7.66 6.39
CA ARG A 5 -0.52 6.72 5.78
C ARG A 5 -1.02 6.35 4.39
N SER A 6 -0.44 6.99 3.38
CA SER A 6 -0.91 6.91 2.00
C SER A 6 -0.62 5.53 1.40
N ARG A 7 -1.61 4.95 0.73
CA ARG A 7 -1.47 3.71 -0.04
C ARG A 7 -1.58 4.03 -1.52
N VAL A 8 -0.62 3.58 -2.31
CA VAL A 8 -0.62 3.80 -3.76
C VAL A 8 -0.53 2.46 -4.47
N ILE A 9 -1.46 2.23 -5.38
CA ILE A 9 -1.46 1.07 -6.27
C ILE A 9 -1.44 1.60 -7.69
N ILE A 10 -0.51 1.11 -8.51
CA ILE A 10 -0.43 1.46 -9.92
C ILE A 10 -0.97 0.27 -10.73
N ASP A 11 -2.09 0.48 -11.41
CA ASP A 11 -2.67 -0.47 -12.35
C ASP A 11 -1.93 -0.40 -13.69
N LEU A 12 -1.35 -1.53 -14.10
CA LEU A 12 -0.57 -1.68 -15.33
C LEU A 12 -1.34 -2.43 -16.42
N ALA A 13 -2.63 -2.71 -16.25
CA ALA A 13 -3.42 -3.50 -17.21
C ALA A 13 -3.41 -2.90 -18.64
N ALA A 14 -3.41 -1.57 -18.75
CA ALA A 14 -3.32 -0.85 -20.02
C ALA A 14 -1.91 -0.33 -20.33
N CYS A 15 -0.90 -0.70 -19.56
CA CYS A 15 0.49 -0.27 -19.77
C CYS A 15 1.18 -1.21 -20.76
N PRO A 16 1.53 -0.75 -21.97
CA PRO A 16 2.14 -1.61 -22.97
C PRO A 16 3.60 -1.95 -22.64
N GLN A 17 4.32 -1.02 -21.99
CA GLN A 17 5.74 -1.15 -21.71
C GLN A 17 6.16 -0.31 -20.50
N VAL A 18 7.17 -0.80 -19.77
CA VAL A 18 7.88 -0.08 -18.71
C VAL A 18 9.33 0.15 -19.16
N THR A 19 9.86 1.34 -18.88
CA THR A 19 11.27 1.72 -19.17
C THR A 19 12.08 1.85 -17.87
N SER A 20 13.39 2.09 -17.99
CA SER A 20 14.28 2.35 -16.85
C SER A 20 13.87 3.59 -16.05
N GLU A 21 13.34 4.62 -16.70
CA GLU A 21 12.85 5.84 -16.04
C GLU A 21 11.63 5.56 -15.16
N VAL A 22 10.68 4.78 -15.69
CA VAL A 22 9.47 4.37 -14.96
C VAL A 22 9.83 3.43 -13.81
N LEU A 23 10.80 2.53 -14.02
CA LEU A 23 11.38 1.70 -12.97
C LEU A 23 11.91 2.53 -11.80
N ARG A 24 12.72 3.56 -12.11
CA ARG A 24 13.26 4.46 -11.09
C ARG A 24 12.15 5.20 -10.35
N LEU A 25 11.10 5.63 -11.06
CA LEU A 25 9.93 6.24 -10.44
C LEU A 25 9.27 5.29 -9.44
N PHE A 26 9.02 4.03 -9.82
CA PHE A 26 8.41 3.04 -8.93
C PHE A 26 9.25 2.80 -7.67
N LEU A 27 10.57 2.70 -7.81
CA LEU A 27 11.48 2.52 -6.68
C LEU A 27 11.47 3.70 -5.71
N VAL A 28 11.52 4.93 -6.24
CA VAL A 28 11.48 6.15 -5.42
C VAL A 28 10.14 6.28 -4.71
N ALA A 29 9.03 6.01 -5.40
CA ALA A 29 7.69 6.06 -4.83
C ALA A 29 7.51 5.02 -3.72
N ALA A 30 7.90 3.76 -3.99
CA ALA A 30 7.82 2.67 -3.02
C ALA A 30 8.60 3.01 -1.75
N ARG A 31 9.86 3.45 -1.89
CA ARG A 31 10.70 3.81 -0.74
C ARG A 31 10.12 4.99 0.04
N ARG A 32 9.61 6.02 -0.63
CA ARG A 32 9.04 7.20 0.02
C ARG A 32 7.76 6.85 0.80
N LEU A 33 6.90 6.01 0.26
CA LEU A 33 5.67 5.60 0.94
C LEU A 33 5.99 4.69 2.13
N GLU A 34 6.94 3.77 1.99
CA GLU A 34 7.40 2.92 3.09
C GLU A 34 7.96 3.73 4.27
N THR A 35 8.82 4.74 4.02
CA THR A 35 9.37 5.59 5.10
C THR A 35 8.31 6.45 5.79
N GLN A 36 7.15 6.64 5.15
CA GLN A 36 6.00 7.35 5.71
C GLN A 36 4.99 6.40 6.39
N GLY A 37 5.31 5.10 6.49
CA GLY A 37 4.40 4.07 7.02
C GLY A 37 3.22 3.77 6.10
N GLY A 38 3.26 4.24 4.86
CA GLY A 38 2.33 3.93 3.79
C GLY A 38 2.70 2.65 3.05
N GLY A 39 2.05 2.40 1.92
CA GLY A 39 2.27 1.19 1.14
C GLY A 39 2.21 1.42 -0.36
N PHE A 40 2.92 0.59 -1.11
CA PHE A 40 3.04 0.69 -2.57
C PHE A 40 2.97 -0.69 -3.22
N ALA A 41 2.23 -0.81 -4.32
CA ALA A 41 2.24 -2.01 -5.17
C ALA A 41 1.97 -1.67 -6.64
N LEU A 42 2.45 -2.56 -7.53
CA LEU A 42 2.10 -2.61 -8.94
C LEU A 42 1.09 -3.74 -9.15
N ALA A 43 0.11 -3.52 -10.01
CA ALA A 43 -0.99 -4.44 -10.24
C ALA A 43 -1.18 -4.72 -11.73
N ALA A 44 -1.62 -5.94 -12.05
CA ALA A 44 -2.04 -6.36 -13.39
C ALA A 44 -1.04 -6.05 -14.54
N PRO A 45 0.28 -6.30 -14.39
CA PRO A 45 1.18 -6.17 -15.53
C PRO A 45 0.83 -7.21 -16.60
N ASN A 46 0.93 -6.80 -17.87
CA ASN A 46 0.91 -7.76 -18.97
C ASN A 46 2.16 -8.67 -18.92
N PRO A 47 2.21 -9.80 -19.66
CA PRO A 47 3.32 -10.75 -19.59
C PRO A 47 4.70 -10.14 -19.89
N ASP A 48 4.80 -9.21 -20.84
CA ASP A 48 6.06 -8.58 -21.22
C ASP A 48 6.55 -7.62 -20.13
N VAL A 49 5.64 -6.83 -19.57
CA VAL A 49 5.92 -5.94 -18.44
C VAL A 49 6.29 -6.75 -17.19
N GLN A 50 5.57 -7.83 -16.89
CA GLN A 50 5.87 -8.73 -15.78
C GLN A 50 7.29 -9.28 -15.91
N ARG A 51 7.63 -9.83 -17.09
CA ARG A 51 8.96 -10.35 -17.40
C ARG A 51 10.05 -9.29 -17.22
N PHE A 52 9.80 -8.06 -17.70
CA PHE A 52 10.73 -6.95 -17.54
C PHE A 52 10.93 -6.54 -16.06
N LEU A 53 9.85 -6.48 -15.28
CA LEU A 53 9.92 -6.17 -13.85
C LEU A 53 10.67 -7.27 -13.07
N GLU A 54 10.50 -8.53 -13.43
CA GLU A 54 11.26 -9.65 -12.83
C GLU A 54 12.76 -9.54 -13.13
N LEU A 55 13.12 -9.31 -14.40
CA LEU A 55 14.51 -9.20 -14.85
C LEU A 55 15.23 -7.97 -14.27
N SER A 56 14.51 -6.87 -14.07
CA SER A 56 15.08 -5.64 -13.48
C SER A 56 15.34 -5.76 -11.97
N GLY A 57 14.82 -6.80 -11.30
CA GLY A 57 14.94 -6.98 -9.86
C GLY A 57 14.00 -6.11 -9.02
N VAL A 58 13.15 -5.27 -9.64
CA VAL A 58 12.20 -4.40 -8.92
C VAL A 58 11.15 -5.19 -8.15
N ALA A 59 10.81 -6.40 -8.61
CA ALA A 59 9.89 -7.30 -7.92
C ALA A 59 10.39 -7.71 -6.51
N ARG A 60 11.68 -7.50 -6.20
CA ARG A 60 12.25 -7.70 -4.86
C ARG A 60 12.05 -6.49 -3.93
N LEU A 61 11.77 -5.33 -4.49
CA LEU A 61 11.71 -4.04 -3.79
C LEU A 61 10.30 -3.45 -3.74
N CYS A 62 9.41 -3.89 -4.64
CA CYS A 62 7.99 -3.55 -4.63
C CYS A 62 7.15 -4.80 -4.90
N ARG A 63 5.94 -4.85 -4.34
CA ARG A 63 5.00 -5.94 -4.63
C ARG A 63 4.43 -5.76 -6.04
N VAL A 64 4.52 -6.80 -6.84
CA VAL A 64 3.89 -6.87 -8.17
C VAL A 64 2.85 -7.97 -8.10
N LEU A 65 1.59 -7.63 -8.36
CA LEU A 65 0.45 -8.51 -8.11
C LEU A 65 -0.43 -8.68 -9.35
N PRO A 66 -1.09 -9.84 -9.54
CA PRO A 66 -1.85 -10.14 -10.75
C PRO A 66 -3.05 -9.22 -10.99
N SER A 67 -3.59 -8.60 -9.94
CA SER A 67 -4.80 -7.77 -10.03
C SER A 67 -4.79 -6.62 -9.03
N VAL A 68 -5.59 -5.58 -9.31
CA VAL A 68 -5.79 -4.46 -8.37
C VAL A 68 -6.42 -4.94 -7.06
N ALA A 69 -7.32 -5.93 -7.13
CA ALA A 69 -7.94 -6.53 -5.96
C ALA A 69 -6.91 -7.19 -5.03
N GLU A 70 -5.99 -7.97 -5.59
CA GLU A 70 -4.91 -8.58 -4.82
C GLU A 70 -3.95 -7.52 -4.26
N ALA A 71 -3.65 -6.46 -5.02
CA ALA A 71 -2.86 -5.34 -4.54
C ALA A 71 -3.49 -4.61 -3.35
N LEU A 72 -4.80 -4.37 -3.39
CA LEU A 72 -5.54 -3.78 -2.27
C LEU A 72 -5.52 -4.67 -1.03
N ALA A 73 -5.67 -5.99 -1.21
CA ALA A 73 -5.62 -6.94 -0.10
C ALA A 73 -4.22 -7.01 0.55
N ALA A 74 -3.18 -6.91 -0.28
CA ALA A 74 -1.79 -7.02 0.14
C ALA A 74 -1.25 -5.73 0.79
N VAL A 75 -1.63 -4.56 0.26
CA VAL A 75 -1.15 -3.25 0.74
C VAL A 75 -2.08 -2.74 1.84
N LYS A 76 -1.75 -3.09 3.09
CA LYS A 76 -2.35 -2.47 4.27
C LYS A 76 -1.50 -1.26 4.65
N GLY A 77 -2.13 -0.11 4.88
CA GLY A 77 -1.48 0.94 5.65
C GLY A 77 -1.23 0.39 7.04
N ASP A 78 -0.17 0.84 7.73
CA ASP A 78 -0.02 0.46 9.14
C ASP A 78 -1.09 1.20 9.95
N ASP A 79 -2.34 0.73 9.92
CA ASP A 79 -3.50 1.41 10.51
C ASP A 79 -3.67 1.03 11.98
N ARG A 80 -2.74 0.22 12.54
CA ARG A 80 -2.85 -0.38 13.88
C ARG A 80 -2.97 0.63 15.01
N VAL A 81 -2.23 1.73 14.93
CA VAL A 81 -2.28 2.79 15.95
C VAL A 81 -3.62 3.52 15.92
N GLU A 82 -4.16 3.80 14.72
CA GLU A 82 -5.45 4.47 14.56
C GLU A 82 -6.60 3.58 15.03
N LEU A 83 -6.56 2.30 14.64
CA LEU A 83 -7.52 1.28 15.07
C LEU A 83 -7.50 1.09 16.59
N LEU A 84 -6.31 1.07 17.21
CA LEU A 84 -6.18 0.99 18.66
C LEU A 84 -6.74 2.24 19.34
N ALA A 85 -6.43 3.44 18.83
CA ALA A 85 -6.97 4.68 19.37
C ALA A 85 -8.51 4.70 19.32
N GLN A 86 -9.11 4.32 18.19
CA GLN A 86 -10.56 4.20 18.06
C GLN A 86 -11.16 3.16 19.01
N ALA A 87 -10.51 2.00 19.13
CA ALA A 87 -10.97 0.96 20.05
C ALA A 87 -10.93 1.43 21.52
N VAL A 88 -9.87 2.12 21.93
CA VAL A 88 -9.73 2.69 23.27
C VAL A 88 -10.83 3.72 23.53
N LEU A 89 -11.03 4.67 22.63
CA LEU A 89 -12.09 5.69 22.77
C LEU A 89 -13.49 5.06 22.89
N ALA A 90 -13.78 4.04 22.08
CA ALA A 90 -15.05 3.33 22.13
C ALA A 90 -15.25 2.57 23.46
N LEU A 91 -14.18 2.04 24.06
CA LEU A 91 -14.24 1.39 25.37
C LEU A 91 -14.49 2.39 26.49
N LEU A 92 -13.83 3.55 26.45
CA LEU A 92 -14.03 4.61 27.44
C LEU A 92 -15.47 5.11 27.43
N ALA A 93 -16.03 5.40 26.25
CA ALA A 93 -17.43 5.82 26.12
C ALA A 93 -18.43 4.78 26.68
N ARG A 94 -18.12 3.48 26.53
CA ARG A 94 -18.95 2.40 27.09
C ARG A 94 -18.81 2.28 28.61
N ALA A 95 -17.64 2.58 29.17
CA ALA A 95 -17.44 2.59 30.61
C ALA A 95 -18.21 3.74 31.26
N GLU A 96 -18.11 4.94 30.70
CA GLU A 96 -18.86 6.13 31.17
C GLU A 96 -20.38 5.91 31.13
N ALA A 97 -20.89 5.27 30.06
CA ALA A 97 -22.31 4.93 29.95
C ALA A 97 -22.80 3.89 30.99
N ARG A 98 -21.88 3.11 31.59
CA ARG A 98 -22.19 2.13 32.64
C ARG A 98 -22.12 2.70 34.05
N GLU A 99 -21.33 3.76 34.26
CA GLU A 99 -21.18 4.43 35.56
C GLU A 99 -22.27 5.50 35.82
N GLY A 100 -23.04 5.90 34.80
CA GLY A 100 -24.14 6.87 34.89
C GLY A 100 -25.51 6.30 35.28
N VAL A 101 -25.58 5.15 35.98
CA VAL A 101 -26.83 4.53 36.50
C VAL A 101 -26.84 4.50 38.01
#